data_AF-A0A2R5EZS1-F1
#
_entry.id   AF-A0A2R5EZS1-F1
#
_cell.length_a   1.000
_cell.length_b   1.000
_cell.length_c   1.000
_cell.angle_alpha   90.00
_cell.angle_beta   90.00
_cell.angle_gamma   90.00
#
_symmetry.space_group_name_H-M   'P 1'
#
loop_
_entity.id
_entity.type
_entity.pdbx_description
1 polymer ?
#
loop_
_entity_poly.entity_id
_entity_poly.type
_entity_poly.pdbx_seq_one_letter_code
_entity_poly.pdbx_strand_id
1 'polypeptide(L)'
;MMNLPLLYLAYEQAGEERYRRTAVLHADKNRRYLVYGDYSSYHTFHFKPENGGPIGGDTAQGYTNGSTWTRGQAWGVYGFALSYRYTDDASIWKHRSGRFAGT
;
A
#
# COMPACT_ATOMS: atom_id res chain seq x y z
N MET A 1 4.65 -2.53 1.08
CA MET A 1 4.93 -1.82 -0.19
C MET A 1 6.28 -2.16 -0.83
N MET A 2 7.41 -1.97 -0.16
CA MET A 2 8.75 -2.12 -0.79
C MET A 2 9.11 -3.53 -1.30
N ASN A 3 8.43 -4.58 -0.84
CA ASN A 3 8.69 -5.95 -1.28
C ASN A 3 7.89 -6.37 -2.52
N LEU A 4 6.92 -5.56 -2.96
CA LEU A 4 6.06 -5.88 -4.11
C LEU A 4 6.81 -5.96 -5.46
N PRO A 5 7.85 -5.15 -5.74
CA PRO A 5 8.68 -5.30 -6.94
C PRO A 5 9.19 -6.72 -7.18
N LEU A 6 9.46 -7.50 -6.12
CA LEU A 6 9.87 -8.90 -6.27
C LEU A 6 8.78 -9.75 -6.93
N LEU A 7 7.51 -9.53 -6.57
CA LEU A 7 6.39 -10.25 -7.16
C LEU A 7 6.09 -9.78 -8.58
N TYR A 8 6.22 -8.48 -8.86
CA TYR A 8 6.09 -7.97 -10.22
C TYR A 8 7.17 -8.55 -11.13
N LEU A 9 8.43 -8.60 -10.67
CA LEU A 9 9.52 -9.25 -11.40
C LEU A 9 9.24 -10.74 -11.61
N ALA A 10 8.76 -11.46 -10.60
CA ALA A 10 8.42 -12.88 -10.75
C ALA A 10 7.34 -13.11 -11.82
N TYR A 11 6.37 -12.21 -11.94
CA TYR A 11 5.39 -12.22 -13.03
C TYR A 11 6.04 -11.99 -14.40
N GLU A 12 6.89 -10.97 -14.54
CA GLU A 12 7.58 -10.67 -15.80
C GLU A 12 8.46 -11.84 -16.27
N GLN A 13 9.06 -12.57 -15.34
CA GLN A 13 9.94 -13.70 -15.66
C GLN A 13 9.19 -15.00 -15.96
N ALA A 14 8.15 -15.32 -15.19
CA ALA A 14 7.47 -16.62 -15.27
C ALA A 14 6.11 -16.57 -15.99
N GLY A 15 5.53 -15.39 -16.21
CA GLY A 15 4.19 -15.21 -16.78
C GLY A 15 3.03 -15.65 -15.87
N GLU A 16 3.31 -16.00 -14.60
CA GLU A 16 2.29 -16.51 -13.68
C GLU A 16 1.49 -15.37 -13.02
N GLU A 17 0.26 -15.14 -13.49
CA GLU A 17 -0.61 -14.03 -13.07
C GLU A 17 -0.84 -13.95 -11.55
N ARG A 18 -0.69 -15.06 -10.82
CA ARG A 18 -0.81 -15.08 -9.34
C ARG A 18 0.12 -14.08 -8.65
N TYR A 19 1.32 -13.85 -9.18
CA TYR A 19 2.28 -12.92 -8.59
C TYR A 19 1.82 -11.47 -8.75
N ARG A 20 1.49 -11.07 -9.99
CA ARG A 20 0.97 -9.73 -10.29
C ARG A 20 -0.34 -9.45 -9.55
N ARG A 21 -1.29 -10.39 -9.58
CA ARG A 21 -2.57 -10.26 -8.87
C ARG A 21 -2.37 -10.04 -7.37
N THR A 22 -1.48 -10.81 -6.75
CA THR A 22 -1.20 -10.69 -5.31
C THR A 22 -0.56 -9.33 -4.98
N ALA A 23 0.38 -8.87 -5.80
CA ALA A 23 1.03 -7.58 -5.60
C ALA A 23 0.05 -6.40 -5.74
N VAL A 24 -0.78 -6.40 -6.79
CA VAL A 24 -1.82 -5.37 -7.02
C VAL A 24 -2.82 -5.35 -5.88
N LEU A 25 -3.34 -6.50 -5.45
CA LEU A 25 -4.29 -6.59 -4.33
C LEU A 25 -3.66 -6.10 -3.02
N HIS A 26 -2.38 -6.38 -2.79
CA HIS A 26 -1.67 -5.91 -1.60
C HIS A 26 -1.50 -4.39 -1.64
N ALA A 27 -1.07 -3.82 -2.78
CA ALA A 27 -0.95 -2.37 -2.95
C ALA A 27 -2.29 -1.65 -2.73
N ASP A 28 -3.38 -2.19 -3.30
CA ASP A 28 -4.72 -1.63 -3.11
C ASP A 28 -5.18 -1.66 -1.64
N LYS A 29 -4.95 -2.77 -0.93
CA LYS A 29 -5.24 -2.84 0.51
C LYS A 29 -4.41 -1.84 1.32
N ASN A 30 -3.12 -1.67 1.01
CA ASN A 30 -2.29 -0.68 1.68
C ASN A 30 -2.82 0.74 1.43
N ARG A 31 -3.11 1.10 0.18
CA ARG A 31 -3.73 2.38 -0.20
C ARG A 31 -5.03 2.63 0.55
N ARG A 32 -5.85 1.60 0.69
CA ARG A 32 -7.17 1.70 1.30
C ARG A 32 -7.14 1.82 2.83
N TYR A 33 -6.19 1.16 3.51
CA TYR A 33 -6.22 1.01 4.98
C TYR A 33 -5.04 1.62 5.73
N LEU A 34 -3.85 1.73 5.12
CA LEU A 34 -2.72 2.41 5.76
C LEU A 34 -2.74 3.91 5.54
N VAL A 35 -3.25 4.39 4.40
CA VAL A 35 -3.27 5.82 4.05
C VAL A 35 -4.56 6.46 4.57
N TYR A 36 -4.43 7.63 5.22
CA TYR A 36 -5.53 8.42 5.74
C TYR A 36 -5.99 9.55 4.80
N GLY A 37 -7.09 10.20 5.16
CA GLY A 37 -7.70 11.30 4.39
C GLY A 37 -6.80 12.50 4.12
N ASP A 38 -5.83 12.76 5.00
CA ASP A 38 -4.81 13.81 4.87
C ASP A 38 -3.50 13.31 4.22
N TYR A 39 -3.50 12.10 3.68
CA TYR A 39 -2.37 11.43 3.03
C TYR A 39 -1.21 11.05 3.95
N SER A 40 -1.38 11.18 5.27
CA SER A 40 -0.53 10.51 6.24
C SER A 40 -0.74 8.98 6.20
N SER A 41 0.16 8.23 6.83
CA SER A 41 0.04 6.77 6.92
C SER A 41 0.20 6.22 8.34
N TYR A 42 -0.61 5.23 8.68
CA TYR A 42 -0.26 4.25 9.70
C TYR A 42 1.03 3.53 9.35
N HIS A 43 1.72 3.00 10.37
CA HIS A 43 2.87 2.12 10.14
C HIS A 43 2.40 0.69 9.85
N THR A 44 1.47 0.15 10.64
CA THR A 44 0.93 -1.21 10.47
C THR A 44 -0.60 -1.18 10.49
N PHE A 45 -1.24 -2.20 9.91
CA PHE A 45 -2.70 -2.36 9.94
C PHE A 45 -3.07 -3.82 10.14
N HIS A 46 -4.04 -4.05 11.02
CA HIS A 46 -4.50 -5.38 11.40
C HIS A 46 -5.83 -5.73 10.75
N PHE A 47 -5.95 -6.99 10.31
CA PHE A 47 -7.17 -7.57 9.76
C PHE A 47 -7.51 -8.85 10.50
N LYS A 48 -8.80 -9.19 10.58
CA LYS A 48 -9.29 -10.49 11.07
C LYS A 48 -8.86 -11.61 10.11
N PRO A 49 -8.13 -12.64 10.56
CA PRO A 49 -7.68 -13.73 9.68
C PRO A 49 -8.82 -14.49 9.01
N GLU A 50 -9.99 -14.59 9.67
CA GLU A 50 -11.09 -15.45 9.26
C GLU A 50 -11.85 -14.89 8.04
N ASN A 51 -11.98 -13.57 7.95
CA ASN A 51 -12.81 -12.91 6.93
C ASN A 51 -12.19 -11.66 6.32
N GLY A 52 -10.99 -11.26 6.76
CA GLY A 52 -10.30 -10.07 6.27
C GLY A 52 -10.92 -8.74 6.70
N GLY A 53 -11.82 -8.73 7.68
CA GLY A 53 -12.42 -7.52 8.23
C GLY A 53 -11.35 -6.61 8.87
N PRO A 54 -11.41 -5.28 8.68
CA PRO A 54 -10.43 -4.36 9.24
C PRO A 54 -10.57 -4.28 10.77
N ILE A 55 -9.44 -4.26 11.48
CA ILE A 55 -9.40 -4.08 12.95
C ILE A 55 -8.97 -2.64 13.27
N GLY A 56 -7.83 -2.21 12.72
CA GLY A 56 -7.29 -0.87 12.97
C GLY A 56 -5.81 -0.77 12.64
N GLY A 57 -5.33 0.46 12.57
CA GLY A 57 -3.92 0.74 12.40
C GLY A 57 -3.18 0.90 13.73
N ASP A 58 -1.90 0.56 13.70
CA ASP A 58 -1.03 0.51 14.86
C ASP A 58 0.39 0.97 14.46
N THR A 59 1.32 0.96 15.41
CA THR A 59 2.72 1.20 15.11
C THR A 59 3.66 0.41 16.01
N ALA A 60 4.73 -0.13 15.41
CA ALA A 60 5.85 -0.72 16.15
C ALA A 60 7.03 0.26 16.35
N GLN A 61 7.04 1.40 15.65
CA GLN A 61 8.25 2.26 15.54
C GLN A 61 7.94 3.77 15.47
N GLY A 62 6.67 4.13 15.30
CA GLY A 62 6.20 5.51 15.36
C GLY A 62 5.97 5.94 16.81
N TYR A 63 5.70 7.24 17.00
CA TYR A 63 5.49 7.81 18.33
C TYR A 63 4.18 7.32 18.98
N THR A 64 3.10 7.31 18.21
CA THR A 64 1.78 6.76 18.59
C THR A 64 1.12 6.11 17.37
N ASN A 65 0.05 5.35 17.59
CA ASN A 65 -0.69 4.68 16.52
C ASN A 65 -1.23 5.66 15.46
N GLY A 66 -1.55 6.91 15.85
CA GLY A 66 -1.98 7.97 14.93
C GLY A 66 -0.85 8.82 14.37
N SER A 67 0.39 8.67 14.85
CA SER A 67 1.53 9.45 14.36
C SER A 67 1.97 8.99 12.97
N THR A 68 2.52 9.92 12.19
CA THR A 68 3.15 9.60 10.90
C THR A 68 4.63 9.32 11.10
N TRP A 69 4.98 8.05 11.12
CA TRP A 69 6.38 7.67 11.16
C TRP A 69 7.06 7.93 9.81
N THR A 70 8.06 8.82 9.80
CA THR A 70 8.63 9.38 8.56
C THR A 70 9.18 8.33 7.60
N ARG A 71 9.86 7.29 8.10
CA ARG A 71 10.35 6.19 7.25
C ARG A 71 9.20 5.33 6.71
N GLY A 72 8.14 5.12 7.49
CA GLY A 72 6.92 4.44 7.03
C GLY A 72 6.23 5.21 5.91
N GLN A 73 6.10 6.53 6.06
CA GLN A 73 5.57 7.41 5.02
C GLN A 73 6.42 7.32 3.73
N ALA A 74 7.75 7.33 3.87
CA ALA A 74 8.66 7.18 2.74
C ALA A 74 8.48 5.85 1.99
N TRP A 75 8.22 4.74 2.72
CA TRP A 75 7.90 3.44 2.11
C TRP A 75 6.58 3.47 1.34
N GLY A 76 5.60 4.23 1.82
CA GLY A 76 4.35 4.50 1.10
C GLY A 76 4.62 5.23 -0.21
N VAL A 77 5.23 6.42 -0.14
CA VAL A 77 5.51 7.27 -1.32
C VAL A 77 6.28 6.49 -2.39
N TYR A 78 7.41 5.88 -2.03
CA TYR A 78 8.22 5.19 -3.01
C TYR A 78 7.57 3.89 -3.49
N GLY A 79 6.99 3.11 -2.59
CA GLY A 79 6.40 1.82 -2.95
C GLY A 79 5.14 1.93 -3.82
N PHE A 80 4.34 2.99 -3.66
CA PHE A 80 3.23 3.27 -4.58
C PHE A 80 3.74 3.72 -5.95
N ALA A 81 4.78 4.56 -6.01
CA ALA A 81 5.41 4.95 -7.27
C ALA A 81 6.00 3.74 -8.02
N LEU A 82 6.66 2.83 -7.31
CA LEU A 82 7.15 1.57 -7.89
C LEU A 82 5.99 0.70 -8.41
N SER A 83 4.91 0.57 -7.63
CA SER A 83 3.74 -0.20 -8.08
C SER A 83 3.10 0.41 -9.33
N TYR A 84 2.96 1.74 -9.39
CA TYR A 84 2.49 2.45 -10.60
C TYR A 84 3.38 2.13 -11.81
N ARG A 85 4.71 2.18 -11.65
CA ARG A 85 5.65 1.85 -12.74
C ARG A 85 5.44 0.45 -13.31
N TYR A 86 5.12 -0.54 -12.47
CA TYR A 86 4.92 -1.94 -12.91
C TYR A 86 3.53 -2.21 -13.49
N THR A 87 2.51 -1.41 -13.13
CA THR A 87 1.12 -1.72 -13.48
C THR A 87 0.49 -0.72 -14.44
N ASP A 88 1.07 0.48 -14.56
CA ASP A 88 0.48 1.68 -15.17
C ASP A 88 -0.93 2.01 -14.64
N ASP A 89 -1.26 1.54 -13.44
CA ASP A 89 -2.58 1.73 -12.84
C ASP A 89 -2.64 3.01 -12.00
N ALA A 90 -3.14 4.08 -12.61
CA ALA A 90 -3.34 5.36 -11.95
C ALA A 90 -4.34 5.32 -10.78
N SER A 91 -5.14 4.25 -10.63
CA SER A 91 -6.06 4.08 -9.50
C SER A 91 -5.32 4.00 -8.16
N ILE A 92 -4.02 3.69 -8.17
CA ILE A 92 -3.17 3.65 -6.99
C ILE A 92 -3.04 5.02 -6.29
N TRP A 93 -3.28 6.10 -7.02
CA TRP A 93 -3.31 7.47 -6.52
C TRP A 93 -4.71 7.95 -6.14
N LYS A 94 -5.73 7.08 -6.16
CA LYS A 94 -7.04 7.44 -5.65
C LYS A 94 -7.03 7.24 -4.14
N HIS A 95 -7.57 8.16 -3.38
CA HIS A 95 -7.84 8.02 -1.95
C HIS A 95 -9.36 8.04 -1.73
N ARG A 96 -9.82 7.54 -0.57
CA ARG A 96 -11.24 7.53 -0.22
C ARG A 96 -11.86 8.94 -0.17
N SER A 97 -11.04 9.97 0.05
CA SER A 97 -11.41 11.39 0.10
C SER A 97 -11.19 12.16 -1.22
N GLY A 98 -10.61 11.55 -2.27
CA GLY A 98 -10.25 12.27 -3.52
C GLY A 98 -8.98 11.75 -4.19
N ARG A 99 -8.39 12.48 -5.14
CA ARG A 99 -7.11 12.13 -5.81
C ARG A 99 -5.91 12.54 -4.95
N PHE A 100 -4.85 11.72 -4.91
CA PHE A 100 -3.60 11.91 -4.13
C PHE A 100 -2.70 13.03 -4.70
N ALA A 101 -2.98 13.49 -5.92
CA ALA A 101 -2.41 14.68 -6.51
C ALA A 101 -3.41 15.26 -7.52
N GLY A 102 -3.73 16.54 -7.37
CA GLY A 102 -4.41 17.30 -8.43
C GLY A 102 -3.42 17.58 -9.54
N THR A 103 -3.76 17.13 -10.74
CA THR A 103 -3.48 17.88 -11.98
C THR A 103 -4.79 18.49 -12.43
#